data_AF-A0A934HJ08-F1
#
_entry.id   AF-A0A934HJ08-F1
#
_cell.length_a   1.000
_cell.length_b   1.000
_cell.length_c   1.000
_cell.angle_alpha   90.00
_cell.angle_beta   90.00
_cell.angle_gamma   90.00
#
_symmetry.space_group_name_H-M   'P 1'
#
loop_
_entity.id
_entity.type
_entity.pdbx_description
1 polymer ?
#
loop_
_entity_poly.entity_id
_entity_poly.type
_entity_poly.pdbx_seq_one_letter_code
_entity_poly.pdbx_strand_id
1 'polypeptide(L)' 'MGFWDSEQCEYCNGPIVEKTMDLPRKAGKRYILIMNVPVGVCKKCGTKYYTANVLKTMESVRSRRKSNAEIPMAVYSL' A
#
# COMPACT_ATOMS: atom_id res chain seq x y z
N MET A 1 -17.17 -0.85 -13.33
CA MET A 1 -17.43 -0.51 -11.92
C MET A 1 -16.17 -0.80 -11.14
N GLY A 2 -15.51 0.24 -10.65
CA GLY A 2 -14.39 0.14 -9.72
C GLY A 2 -14.89 -0.09 -8.30
N PHE A 3 -14.07 -0.76 -7.47
CA PHE A 3 -14.42 -1.09 -6.09
C PHE A 3 -14.75 0.13 -5.22
N TRP A 4 -14.22 1.32 -5.56
CA TRP A 4 -14.35 2.55 -4.78
C TRP A 4 -15.36 3.56 -5.34
N ASP A 5 -16.05 3.24 -6.43
CA ASP A 5 -16.90 4.21 -7.17
C ASP A 5 -18.05 4.77 -6.31
N SER A 6 -18.55 4.00 -5.35
CA SER A 6 -19.61 4.40 -4.41
C SER A 6 -19.11 4.84 -3.04
N GLU A 7 -17.80 4.79 -2.80
CA GLU A 7 -17.20 5.03 -1.49
C GLU A 7 -16.68 6.46 -1.36
N GLN A 8 -16.75 7.01 -0.14
CA GLN A 8 -16.23 8.33 0.18
C GLN A 8 -15.20 8.26 1.30
N CYS A 9 -14.26 9.19 1.29
CA CYS A 9 -13.26 9.30 2.34
C CYS A 9 -13.91 9.62 3.69
N GLU A 10 -13.71 8.74 4.67
CA GLU A 10 -14.18 8.87 6.05
C GLU A 10 -13.69 10.16 6.77
N TYR A 11 -12.63 10.78 6.27
CA TYR A 11 -12.02 11.97 6.90
C TYR A 11 -12.44 13.31 6.27
N CYS A 12 -12.81 13.33 4.99
CA CYS A 12 -13.08 14.59 4.27
C CYS A 12 -14.19 14.50 3.22
N ASN A 13 -14.88 13.36 3.14
CA ASN A 13 -15.94 13.06 2.17
C ASN A 13 -15.50 13.24 0.70
N GLY A 14 -14.20 13.23 0.45
CA GLY A 14 -13.64 13.32 -0.90
C GLY A 14 -13.79 11.99 -1.68
N PRO A 15 -13.84 12.05 -3.01
CA PRO A 15 -13.91 10.85 -3.84
C PRO A 15 -12.64 10.02 -3.70
N ILE A 16 -12.81 8.70 -3.59
CA ILE A 16 -11.73 7.72 -3.55
C ILE A 16 -11.53 7.18 -4.97
N VAL A 17 -10.28 7.06 -5.41
CA VAL A 17 -9.95 6.41 -6.69
C VAL A 17 -8.96 5.29 -6.49
N GLU A 18 -9.12 4.20 -7.24
CA GLU A 18 -8.13 3.14 -7.26
C GLU A 18 -6.83 3.62 -7.91
N LYS A 19 -5.71 3.32 -7.27
CA LYS A 19 -4.36 3.52 -7.80
C LYS A 19 -3.51 2.29 -7.51
N THR A 20 -2.68 1.91 -8.47
CA THR A 20 -1.63 0.92 -8.26
C THR A 20 -0.36 1.64 -7.84
N MET A 21 0.22 1.26 -6.70
CA MET A 21 1.45 1.88 -6.20
C MET A 21 2.34 0.90 -5.44
N ASP A 22 3.62 1.25 -5.31
CA ASP A 22 4.58 0.49 -4.53
C ASP A 22 4.56 0.96 -3.07
N LEU A 23 4.55 -0.01 -2.14
CA LEU A 23 4.43 0.24 -0.71
C LEU A 23 5.69 -0.21 0.02
N PRO A 24 6.52 0.73 0.51
CA PRO A 24 7.60 0.39 1.42
C PRO A 24 7.03 0.12 2.82
N ARG A 25 7.45 -0.97 3.44
CA ARG A 25 7.07 -1.34 4.80
C ARG A 25 8.30 -1.73 5.62
N LYS A 26 8.41 -1.18 6.83
CA LYS A 26 9.43 -1.58 7.80
C LYS A 26 9.02 -2.87 8.50
N ALA A 27 9.88 -3.87 8.47
CA ALA A 27 9.71 -5.15 9.16
C ALA A 27 10.96 -5.42 10.02
N GLY A 28 10.92 -4.96 11.27
CA GLY A 28 12.08 -5.01 12.17
C GLY A 28 13.26 -4.20 11.60
N LYS A 29 14.37 -4.88 11.31
CA LYS A 29 15.60 -4.30 10.73
C LYS A 29 15.60 -4.27 9.19
N ARG A 30 14.56 -4.78 8.53
CA ARG A 30 14.48 -4.85 7.06
C ARG A 30 13.41 -3.89 6.54
N TYR A 31 13.60 -3.42 5.32
CA TYR A 31 12.56 -2.77 4.53
C TYR A 31 12.08 -3.74 3.46
N ILE A 32 10.76 -3.87 3.35
CA ILE A 32 10.09 -4.70 2.35
C ILE A 32 9.39 -3.75 1.39
N LEU A 33 9.72 -3.83 0.11
CA LEU A 33 9.01 -3.12 -0.94
C LEU A 33 7.98 -4.07 -1.57
N ILE A 34 6.70 -3.78 -1.40
CA ILE A 34 5.62 -4.55 -2.05
C ILE A 34 5.20 -3.77 -3.29
N MET A 35 5.45 -4.34 -4.46
CA MET A 35 5.19 -3.68 -5.73
C MET A 35 3.75 -3.89 -6.21
N ASN A 36 3.25 -2.95 -7.01
CA ASN A 36 1.98 -3.03 -7.74
C ASN A 36 0.76 -3.29 -6.84
N VAL A 37 0.67 -2.64 -5.69
CA VAL A 37 -0.45 -2.81 -4.76
C VAL A 37 -1.63 -1.94 -5.18
N PRO A 38 -2.84 -2.49 -5.35
CA PRO A 38 -4.04 -1.68 -5.57
C PRO A 38 -4.49 -1.03 -4.26
N VAL A 39 -4.65 0.29 -4.28
CA VAL A 39 -4.95 1.13 -3.12
C VAL A 39 -6.03 2.14 -3.51
N GLY A 40 -7.07 2.29 -2.69
CA GLY A 40 -7.99 3.41 -2.81
C GLY A 40 -7.34 4.67 -2.26
N VAL A 41 -7.24 5.74 -3.05
CA VAL A 41 -6.64 7.00 -2.61
C VAL A 41 -7.66 8.12 -2.71
N CYS A 42 -7.91 8.81 -1.59
CA CYS A 42 -8.74 10.01 -1.61
C CYS A 42 -8.04 11.10 -2.43
N LYS A 43 -8.74 11.65 -3.45
CA LYS A 43 -8.21 12.73 -4.29
C LYS A 43 -8.02 14.06 -3.56
N LYS A 44 -8.70 14.27 -2.41
CA LYS A 44 -8.62 15.52 -1.63
C LYS A 44 -7.51 15.50 -0.59
N CYS A 45 -7.53 14.54 0.33
CA CYS A 45 -6.62 14.50 1.47
C CYS A 45 -5.48 13.49 1.35
N GLY A 46 -5.51 12.60 0.35
CA GLY A 46 -4.47 11.59 0.14
C GLY A 46 -4.55 10.37 1.06
N THR A 47 -5.60 10.23 1.89
CA THR A 47 -5.84 9.03 2.70
C THR A 47 -5.86 7.79 1.80
N LYS A 48 -5.20 6.73 2.26
CA LYS A 48 -5.08 5.44 1.58
C LYS A 48 -5.97 4.41 2.24
N TYR A 49 -6.72 3.67 1.42
CA TYR A 49 -7.62 2.61 1.80
C TYR A 49 -7.15 1.29 1.17
N TYR A 50 -7.20 0.23 1.95
CA TYR A 50 -6.79 -1.10 1.54
C TYR A 50 -7.94 -2.07 1.71
N THR A 51 -8.24 -2.85 0.69
CA THR A 51 -9.24 -3.91 0.81
C THR A 51 -8.72 -5.02 1.73
N ALA A 52 -9.63 -5.80 2.32
CA ALA A 52 -9.26 -6.93 3.17
C ALA A 52 -8.33 -7.93 2.46
N ASN A 53 -8.52 -8.14 1.15
CA ASN A 53 -7.68 -9.03 0.36
C ASN A 53 -6.25 -8.48 0.20
N VAL A 54 -6.11 -7.17 -0.02
CA VAL A 54 -4.81 -6.50 -0.08
C VAL A 54 -4.08 -6.63 1.25
N LEU A 55 -4.75 -6.34 2.37
CA LEU A 55 -4.15 -6.47 3.71
C LEU A 55 -3.71 -7.91 4.00
N LYS A 56 -4.55 -8.90 3.70
CA LYS A 56 -4.22 -10.33 3.87
C LYS A 56 -3.01 -10.74 3.03
N THR A 57 -2.93 -10.24 1.80
CA THR A 57 -1.79 -10.48 0.91
C THR A 57 -0.52 -9.86 1.48
N MET A 58 -0.57 -8.61 1.94
CA MET A 58 0.58 -7.92 2.56
C MET A 58 1.10 -8.65 3.81
N GLU A 59 0.22 -9.20 4.66
CA GLU A 59 0.63 -9.98 5.83
C GLU A 59 1.22 -11.36 5.43
N SER A 60 0.73 -11.97 4.35
CA SER A 60 1.30 -13.21 3.82
C SER A 60 2.74 -13.05 3.32
N VAL A 61 3.08 -11.87 2.76
CA VAL A 61 4.44 -11.56 2.29
C VAL A 61 5.43 -11.60 3.46
N ARG A 62 5.04 -11.10 4.64
CA ARG A 62 5.88 -11.07 5.83
C ARG A 62 6.16 -12.47 6.39
N SER A 63 5.23 -13.41 6.23
CA SER A 63 5.27 -14.70 6.95
C SER A 63 5.84 -15.85 6.16
N ARG A 64 5.74 -15.86 4.81
CA ARG A 64 5.96 -17.10 4.04
C ARG A 64 6.63 -16.95 2.67
N ARG A 65 6.84 -15.75 2.14
CA ARG A 65 7.41 -15.58 0.79
C ARG A 65 8.91 -15.24 0.81
N LYS A 66 9.68 -15.93 -0.04
CA LYS A 66 11.03 -15.48 -0.41
C LYS A 66 10.91 -14.19 -1.22
N SER A 67 11.85 -13.28 -1.03
CA SER A 67 11.98 -12.08 -1.84
C SER A 67 12.20 -12.46 -3.31
N ASN A 68 11.59 -11.72 -4.24
CA ASN A 68 11.89 -11.87 -5.66
C ASN A 68 13.27 -11.32 -5.99
N ALA A 69 13.69 -10.26 -5.29
CA ALA A 69 15.00 -9.66 -5.38
C ALA A 69 15.35 -9.00 -4.05
N GLU A 70 16.64 -8.92 -3.74
CA GLU A 70 17.18 -8.08 -2.69
C GLU A 70 17.99 -6.96 -3.35
N ILE A 71 17.71 -5.70 -2.97
CA ILE A 71 18.38 -4.53 -3.53
C ILE A 71 19.08 -3.74 -2.42
N PRO A 72 20.28 -3.19 -2.67
CA PRO A 72 20.90 -2.25 -1.74
C PRO A 72 20.08 -0.95 -1.72
N MET A 73 19.79 -0.45 -0.53
CA MET A 73 19.07 0.81 -0.32
C MET A 73 20.01 1.81 0.35
N ALA A 74 20.29 2.93 -0.33
CA ALA A 74 21.03 4.02 0.27
C ALA A 74 20.17 4.72 1.34
N VAL A 75 20.75 4.96 2.52
CA VAL A 75 20.08 5.62 3.64
C VAL A 75 20.86 6.89 3.99
N TYR A 76 20.18 8.02 3.96
CA TYR A 76 20.72 9.33 4.35
C TYR A 76 20.01 9.82 5.60
N SER A 77 20.75 10.33 6.58
CA SER A 77 20.24 11.05 7.75
C SER A 77 20.58 12.53 7.61
N LEU A 78 19.58 13.40 7.74
CA LEU A 78 19.74 14.86 7.75
C LEU A 78 19.92 15.39 9.17
#